data_AF-A0A661EV02-F1
#
_entry.id   AF-A0A661EV02-F1
#
_cell.length_a   1.000
_cell.length_b   1.000
_cell.length_c   1.000
_cell.angle_alpha   90.00
_cell.angle_beta   90.00
_cell.angle_gamma   90.00
#
_symmetry.space_group_name_H-M   'P 1'
#
loop_
_entity.id
_entity.type
_entity.pdbx_description
1 polymer ?
#
loop_
_entity_poly.entity_id
_entity_poly.type
_entity_poly.pdbx_seq_one_letter_code
_entity_poly.pdbx_strand_id
1 'polypeptide(L)'
;MQPSAPGWTTPVIPCSGLKNEGIREFWQQVKKFQHLLADSGELQNRRQRQAVDWFWSIIDNGLRQLLERNREQKQRLRAAVESVATGASSPVSAAHALLDQLT
;
A
#
# COMPACT_ATOMS: atom_id res chain seq x y z
N MET A 1 -19.11 0.71 -11.17
CA MET A 1 -18.29 1.34 -10.12
C MET A 1 -18.97 1.08 -8.78
N GLN A 2 -18.29 0.40 -7.84
CA GLN A 2 -18.84 0.21 -6.50
C GLN A 2 -18.69 1.50 -5.68
N PRO A 3 -19.67 1.84 -4.82
CA PRO A 3 -19.56 3.01 -3.95
C PRO A 3 -18.36 2.85 -3.00
N SER A 4 -17.66 3.95 -2.73
CA SER A 4 -16.50 3.95 -1.83
C SER A 4 -16.85 3.62 -0.39
N ALA A 5 -18.12 3.64 -0.01
CA ALA A 5 -18.67 3.17 1.26
C ALA A 5 -20.16 2.79 1.12
N PRO A 6 -20.67 1.84 1.93
CA PRO A 6 -22.10 1.57 1.98
C PRO A 6 -22.90 2.85 2.27
N GLY A 7 -23.95 3.11 1.49
CA GLY A 7 -24.82 4.28 1.68
C GLY A 7 -24.22 5.63 1.22
N TRP A 8 -23.02 5.66 0.63
CA TRP A 8 -22.43 6.90 0.10
C TRP A 8 -22.52 6.97 -1.42
N THR A 9 -23.12 8.04 -1.93
CA THR A 9 -23.08 8.40 -3.36
C THR A 9 -22.03 9.48 -3.57
N THR A 10 -20.91 9.14 -4.22
CA THR A 10 -19.80 10.07 -4.43
C THR A 10 -20.21 11.26 -5.32
N PRO A 11 -20.21 12.51 -4.78
CA PRO A 11 -20.54 13.69 -5.57
C PRO A 11 -19.33 14.13 -6.42
N VAL A 12 -19.61 14.78 -7.55
CA VAL A 12 -18.61 15.48 -8.37
C VAL A 12 -18.80 16.98 -8.16
N ILE A 13 -17.74 17.69 -7.73
CA ILE A 13 -17.79 19.12 -7.43
C ILE A 13 -16.71 19.85 -8.24
N PRO A 14 -17.05 20.84 -9.08
CA PRO A 14 -16.05 21.68 -9.74
C PRO A 14 -15.38 22.59 -8.71
N CYS A 15 -14.04 22.65 -8.75
CA CYS A 15 -13.26 23.46 -7.82
C CYS A 15 -12.16 24.23 -8.57
N SER A 16 -11.87 25.45 -8.12
CA SER A 16 -10.69 26.22 -8.55
C SER A 16 -9.95 26.73 -7.33
N GLY A 17 -8.77 26.16 -7.06
CA GLY A 17 -7.92 26.60 -5.96
C GLY A 17 -7.42 28.04 -6.16
N LEU A 18 -7.13 28.43 -7.40
CA LEU A 18 -6.68 29.79 -7.74
C LEU A 18 -7.77 30.84 -7.48
N LYS A 19 -9.02 30.52 -7.82
CA LYS A 19 -10.17 31.43 -7.65
C LYS A 19 -10.89 31.26 -6.31
N ASN A 20 -10.44 30.32 -5.48
CA ASN A 20 -11.11 29.92 -4.23
C ASN A 20 -12.59 29.52 -4.42
N GLU A 21 -12.91 28.86 -5.53
CA GLU A 21 -14.27 28.41 -5.88
C GLU A 21 -14.43 26.91 -5.57
N GLY A 22 -15.59 26.49 -5.04
CA GLY A 22 -15.92 25.08 -4.80
C GLY A 22 -15.24 24.44 -3.57
N ILE A 23 -14.24 25.11 -2.97
CA ILE A 23 -13.46 24.57 -1.84
C ILE A 23 -14.33 24.35 -0.59
N ARG A 24 -15.25 25.28 -0.31
CA ARG A 24 -16.16 25.19 0.83
C ARG A 24 -17.14 24.03 0.66
N GLU A 25 -17.71 23.91 -0.52
CA GLU A 25 -18.66 22.87 -0.90
C GLU A 25 -18.01 21.49 -0.84
N PHE A 26 -16.79 21.37 -1.38
CA PHE A 26 -15.96 20.18 -1.25
C PHE A 26 -15.76 19.79 0.21
N TRP A 27 -15.33 20.73 1.07
CA TRP A 27 -15.09 20.45 2.48
C TRP A 27 -16.36 20.00 3.22
N GLN A 28 -17.52 20.56 2.87
CA GLN A 28 -18.80 20.10 3.42
C GLN A 28 -19.08 18.64 3.05
N GLN A 29 -18.78 18.21 1.81
CA GLN A 29 -18.94 16.80 1.43
C GLN A 29 -17.96 15.88 2.15
N VAL A 30 -16.71 16.31 2.33
CA VAL A 30 -15.72 15.57 3.13
C VAL A 30 -16.25 15.32 4.55
N LYS A 31 -16.79 16.36 5.20
CA LYS A 31 -17.38 16.22 6.54
C LYS A 31 -18.59 15.29 6.55
N LYS A 32 -19.48 15.37 5.56
CA LYS A 32 -20.64 14.47 5.45
C LYS A 32 -20.20 13.01 5.33
N PHE A 33 -19.20 12.74 4.47
CA PHE A 33 -18.64 11.41 4.33
C PHE A 33 -18.01 10.90 5.63
N GLN A 34 -17.24 11.76 6.31
CA GLN A 34 -16.63 11.43 7.60
C GLN A 34 -17.69 11.05 8.65
N HIS A 35 -18.79 11.81 8.76
CA HIS A 35 -19.87 11.50 9.71
C HIS A 35 -20.53 10.17 9.36
N LEU A 36 -20.89 9.95 8.10
CA LEU A 36 -21.48 8.68 7.64
C LEU A 36 -20.61 7.47 7.99
N LEU A 37 -19.29 7.57 7.79
CA LEU A 37 -18.35 6.50 8.14
C LEU A 37 -18.17 6.34 9.65
N ALA A 38 -18.21 7.44 10.41
CA ALA A 38 -18.08 7.40 11.87
C ALA A 38 -19.32 6.75 12.51
N ASP A 39 -20.52 7.15 12.09
CA ASP A 39 -21.80 6.66 12.61
C ASP A 39 -21.99 5.16 12.33
N SER A 40 -21.46 4.68 11.20
CA SER A 40 -21.48 3.24 10.85
C SER A 40 -20.32 2.44 11.47
N GLY A 41 -19.37 3.08 12.16
CA GLY A 41 -18.13 2.44 12.65
C GLY A 41 -17.12 2.07 11.55
N GLU A 42 -17.49 2.22 10.28
CA GLU A 42 -16.67 1.88 9.12
C GLU A 42 -15.37 2.69 9.06
N LEU A 43 -15.36 3.93 9.58
CA LEU A 43 -14.15 4.75 9.67
C LEU A 43 -13.05 4.05 10.49
N GLN A 44 -13.41 3.47 11.63
CA GLN A 44 -12.47 2.79 12.51
C GLN A 44 -11.99 1.48 11.89
N ASN A 45 -12.90 0.70 11.30
CA ASN A 45 -12.57 -0.54 10.61
C ASN A 45 -11.61 -0.31 9.43
N ARG A 46 -11.81 0.79 8.68
CA ARG A 46 -10.88 1.19 7.61
C ARG A 46 -9.50 1.52 8.14
N ARG A 47 -9.41 2.30 9.22
CA ARG A 47 -8.14 2.66 9.84
C ARG A 47 -7.37 1.44 10.34
N GLN A 48 -8.06 0.48 10.94
CA GLN A 48 -7.44 -0.78 11.39
C GLN A 48 -6.87 -1.57 10.22
N ARG A 49 -7.65 -1.76 9.14
CA ARG A 49 -7.17 -2.42 7.91
C ARG A 49 -5.95 -1.70 7.32
N GLN A 50 -6.05 -0.38 7.16
CA GLN A 50 -4.93 0.44 6.67
C GLN A 50 -3.69 0.35 7.56
N ALA A 51 -3.84 0.27 8.88
CA ALA A 51 -2.72 0.11 9.79
C ALA A 51 -2.02 -1.25 9.61
N VAL A 52 -2.78 -2.33 9.39
CA VAL A 52 -2.24 -3.65 9.08
C VAL A 52 -1.56 -3.66 7.71
N ASP A 53 -2.17 -3.06 6.70
CA ASP A 53 -1.57 -2.94 5.37
C ASP A 53 -0.26 -2.13 5.41
N TRP A 54 -0.26 -1.03 6.18
CA TRP A 54 0.93 -0.20 6.40
C TRP A 54 2.03 -0.95 7.14
N PHE A 55 1.67 -1.75 8.15
CA PHE A 55 2.60 -2.61 8.87
C PHE A 55 3.28 -3.61 7.92
N TRP A 56 2.53 -4.29 7.05
CA TRP A 56 3.11 -5.19 6.05
C TRP A 56 3.98 -4.45 5.04
N SER A 57 3.58 -3.25 4.60
CA SER A 57 4.42 -2.42 3.72
C SER A 57 5.78 -2.08 4.35
N ILE A 58 5.82 -1.81 5.65
CA ILE A 58 7.07 -1.58 6.38
C ILE A 58 7.93 -2.86 6.38
N ILE A 59 7.34 -4.02 6.65
CA ILE A 59 8.04 -5.30 6.63
C ILE A 59 8.62 -5.58 5.23
N ASP A 60 7.81 -5.49 4.19
CA ASP A 60 8.22 -5.79 2.81
C ASP A 60 9.37 -4.88 2.35
N ASN A 61 9.27 -3.58 2.66
CA ASN A 61 10.32 -2.62 2.36
C ASN A 61 11.59 -2.91 3.18
N GLY A 62 11.45 -3.25 4.46
CA GLY A 62 12.56 -3.62 5.35
C GLY A 62 13.30 -4.86 4.86
N LEU A 63 12.58 -5.91 4.45
CA LEU A 63 13.17 -7.14 3.90
C LEU A 63 13.96 -6.86 2.60
N ARG A 64 13.41 -6.03 1.70
CA ARG A 64 14.14 -5.61 0.49
C ARG A 64 15.42 -4.86 0.85
N GLN A 65 15.36 -3.94 1.81
CA GLN A 65 16.54 -3.22 2.28
C GLN A 65 17.58 -4.14 2.91
N LEU A 66 17.17 -5.17 3.67
CA LEU A 66 18.09 -6.14 4.25
C LEU A 66 18.84 -6.94 3.18
N LEU A 67 18.16 -7.34 2.11
CA LEU A 67 18.77 -8.04 0.97
C LEU A 67 19.78 -7.15 0.20
N GLU A 68 19.63 -5.84 0.27
CA GLU A 68 20.50 -4.87 -0.40
C GLU A 68 21.55 -4.23 0.52
N ARG A 69 21.54 -4.56 1.81
CA ARG A 69 22.26 -3.84 2.87
C ARG A 69 23.78 -3.90 2.73
N ASN A 70 24.35 -5.07 2.45
CA ASN A 70 25.79 -5.24 2.30
C ASN A 70 26.19 -5.89 0.97
N ARG A 71 27.49 -5.80 0.65
CA ARG A 71 28.04 -6.24 -0.63
C ARG A 71 27.80 -7.73 -0.88
N GLU A 72 27.89 -8.55 0.17
CA GLU A 72 27.70 -9.99 0.09
C GLU A 72 26.25 -10.36 -0.21
N GLN A 73 25.27 -9.81 0.54
CA GLN A 73 23.85 -10.06 0.28
C GLN A 73 23.44 -9.57 -1.10
N LYS A 74 23.93 -8.40 -1.53
CA LYS A 74 23.65 -7.87 -2.86
C LYS A 74 24.18 -8.77 -3.97
N GLN A 75 25.35 -9.39 -3.78
CA GLN A 75 25.90 -10.34 -4.75
C GLN A 75 25.07 -11.63 -4.81
N ARG A 76 24.64 -12.14 -3.66
CA ARG A 76 23.76 -13.31 -3.58
C ARG A 76 22.39 -13.06 -4.23
N LEU A 77 21.79 -11.91 -3.96
CA LEU A 77 20.54 -11.47 -4.60
C LEU A 77 20.69 -11.44 -6.13
N ARG A 78 21.78 -10.86 -6.64
CA ARG A 78 22.06 -10.83 -8.09
C ARG A 78 22.18 -12.23 -8.69
N ALA A 79 22.91 -13.13 -8.03
CA ALA A 79 23.05 -14.51 -8.49
C ALA A 79 21.70 -15.26 -8.50
N ALA A 80 20.86 -15.05 -7.48
CA ALA A 80 19.53 -15.63 -7.43
C ALA A 80 18.64 -15.13 -8.58
N VAL A 81 18.63 -13.81 -8.84
CA VAL A 81 17.88 -13.21 -9.95
C VAL A 81 18.33 -13.78 -11.29
N GLU A 82 19.63 -13.90 -11.52
CA GLU A 82 20.18 -14.48 -12.76
C GLU A 82 19.77 -15.95 -12.92
N SER A 83 19.80 -16.74 -11.84
CA SER A 83 19.40 -18.15 -11.87
C SER A 83 17.92 -18.34 -12.24
N VAL A 84 17.06 -17.39 -11.85
CA VAL A 84 15.64 -17.40 -12.21
C VAL A 84 15.44 -16.97 -13.65
N ALA A 85 16.11 -15.88 -14.07
CA ALA A 85 16.01 -15.36 -15.43
C ALA A 85 16.46 -16.37 -16.50
N THR A 86 17.49 -17.16 -16.18
CA THR A 86 18.03 -18.20 -17.06
C THR A 86 17.28 -19.54 -16.99
N GLY A 87 16.32 -19.68 -16.06
CA GLY A 87 15.60 -20.93 -15.83
C GLY A 87 16.41 -22.01 -15.09
N ALA A 88 17.59 -21.69 -14.56
CA ALA A 88 18.41 -22.60 -13.76
C ALA A 88 17.79 -22.91 -12.38
N SER A 89 16.94 -22.01 -11.86
CA SER A 89 16.14 -22.24 -10.65
C SER A 89 14.72 -21.68 -10.83
N SER A 90 13.75 -22.28 -10.14
CA SER A 90 12.40 -21.74 -10.11
C SER A 90 12.33 -20.49 -9.22
N PRO A 91 11.43 -19.53 -9.51
CA PRO A 91 11.27 -18.34 -8.66
C PRO A 91 11.04 -18.67 -7.19
N VAL A 92 10.25 -19.70 -6.91
CA VAL A 92 9.91 -20.14 -5.54
C VAL A 92 11.15 -20.69 -4.82
N SER A 93 11.90 -21.58 -5.47
CA SER A 93 13.10 -22.20 -4.87
C SER A 93 14.18 -21.15 -4.60
N ALA A 94 14.46 -20.28 -5.57
CA ALA A 94 15.45 -19.21 -5.42
C ALA A 94 15.07 -18.20 -4.33
N ALA A 95 13.78 -17.84 -4.21
CA ALA A 95 13.31 -16.94 -3.17
C ALA A 95 13.46 -17.55 -1.76
N HIS A 96 13.04 -18.81 -1.56
CA HIS A 96 13.21 -19.50 -0.28
C HIS A 96 14.69 -19.62 0.10
N ALA A 97 15.55 -20.06 -0.83
CA ALA A 97 16.98 -20.18 -0.58
C ALA A 97 17.64 -18.84 -0.18
N LEU A 98 17.13 -17.72 -0.71
CA LEU A 98 17.62 -16.39 -0.36
C LEU A 98 17.09 -15.93 1.02
N LEU A 99 15.84 -16.25 1.35
CA LEU A 99 15.22 -15.92 2.64
C LEU A 99 15.81 -16.73 3.80
N ASP A 100 16.08 -18.03 3.60
CA ASP A 100 16.67 -18.92 4.61
C ASP A 100 18.07 -18.46 5.08
N GLN A 101 18.72 -17.59 4.32
CA GLN A 101 20.03 -17.03 4.65
C GLN A 101 19.95 -15.74 5.49
N LEU A 102 18.75 -15.18 5.67
CA LEU A 102 18.52 -14.00 6.50
C LEU A 102 18.22 -14.36 7.97
N THR A 103 17.82 -15.60 8.23
CA THR A 103 17.68 -16.21 9.57
C THR A 103 19.02 -16.73 10.09
#